data_AF-A0A1M7YNM7-F1
#
_entry.id   AF-A0A1M7YNM7-F1
#
_cell.length_a   1.000
_cell.length_b   1.000
_cell.length_c   1.000
_cell.angle_alpha   90.00
_cell.angle_beta   90.00
_cell.angle_gamma   90.00
#
_symmetry.space_group_name_H-M   'P 1'
#
loop_
_entity.id
_entity.type
_entity.pdbx_description
1 polymer ?
#
loop_
_entity_poly.entity_id
_entity_poly.type
_entity_poly.pdbx_seq_one_letter_code
_entity_poly.pdbx_strand_id
1 'polypeptide(L)' 'MNRSDIIIENVNATMSMEDMPLSQSDKQRIQECIDGKVSFQEAVTLLIQKHTHKQAV' A
#
# COMPACT_ATOMS: atom_id res chain seq x y z
N MET A 1 -15.51 -11.89 6.54
CA MET A 1 -14.47 -11.37 5.64
C MET A 1 -14.93 -10.00 5.18
N ASN A 2 -14.19 -8.97 5.54
CA ASN A 2 -14.57 -7.60 5.23
C ASN A 2 -14.23 -7.30 3.75
N ARG A 3 -14.92 -6.34 3.13
CA ARG A 3 -14.65 -5.96 1.74
C ARG A 3 -13.18 -5.55 1.54
N SER A 4 -12.58 -4.93 2.55
CA SER A 4 -11.17 -4.53 2.55
C SER A 4 -10.22 -5.73 2.42
N ASP A 5 -10.50 -6.84 3.12
CA ASP A 5 -9.69 -8.06 3.07
C ASP A 5 -9.69 -8.64 1.65
N ILE A 6 -10.86 -8.67 1.00
CA ILE A 6 -11.03 -9.17 -0.37
C ILE A 6 -10.22 -8.33 -1.36
N ILE A 7 -10.23 -7.00 -1.19
CA ILE A 7 -9.45 -6.10 -2.07
C ILE A 7 -7.95 -6.35 -1.89
N ILE A 8 -7.48 -6.43 -0.64
CA ILE A 8 -6.06 -6.66 -0.33
C ILE A 8 -5.60 -8.02 -0.86
N GLU A 9 -6.40 -9.08 -0.69
CA GLU A 9 -6.06 -10.41 -1.20
C GLU A 9 -6.02 -10.46 -2.72
N ASN A 10 -6.97 -9.85 -3.43
CA ASN A 10 -6.95 -9.80 -4.89
C ASN A 10 -5.72 -9.07 -5.42
N VAL A 11 -5.39 -7.90 -4.85
CA VAL A 11 -4.20 -7.15 -5.26
C VAL A 11 -2.94 -7.95 -4.95
N ASN A 12 -2.86 -8.56 -3.76
CA ASN A 12 -1.72 -9.41 -3.39
C ASN A 12 -1.59 -10.61 -4.33
N ALA A 13 -2.69 -11.25 -4.73
CA ALA A 13 -2.68 -12.39 -5.63
C ALA A 13 -2.12 -11.99 -7.00
N THR A 14 -2.60 -10.89 -7.59
CA THR A 14 -2.07 -10.37 -8.86
C THR A 14 -0.58 -10.03 -8.76
N MET A 15 -0.15 -9.38 -7.67
CA MET A 15 1.26 -9.02 -7.52
C MET A 15 2.16 -10.23 -7.23
N SER A 16 1.64 -11.24 -6.53
CA SER A 16 2.36 -12.50 -6.30
C SER A 16 2.54 -13.32 -7.58
N MET A 17 1.63 -13.20 -8.56
CA MET A 17 1.82 -13.83 -9.89
C MET A 17 3.02 -13.26 -10.64
N GLU A 18 3.38 -12.01 -10.36
CA GLU A 18 4.54 -11.33 -10.92
C GLU A 18 5.79 -11.44 -10.02
N ASP A 19 5.82 -12.40 -9.09
CA ASP A 19 6.88 -12.58 -8.08
C ASP A 19 7.11 -11.34 -7.16
N MET A 20 6.11 -10.45 -7.06
CA MET A 20 6.17 -9.21 -6.28
C MET A 20 5.07 -9.17 -5.19
N PRO A 21 5.02 -10.10 -4.23
CA PRO A 21 3.96 -10.10 -3.21
C PRO A 21 3.96 -8.81 -2.40
N LEU A 22 2.77 -8.35 -1.99
CA LEU A 22 2.66 -7.16 -1.15
C LEU A 22 3.31 -7.41 0.22
N SER A 23 4.12 -6.45 0.67
CA SER A 23 4.65 -6.48 2.03
C SER A 23 3.53 -6.26 3.06
N GLN A 24 3.73 -6.68 4.30
CA GLN A 24 2.75 -6.42 5.37
C GLN A 24 2.48 -4.92 5.55
N SER A 25 3.50 -4.07 5.37
CA SER A 25 3.35 -2.60 5.44
C SER A 25 2.45 -2.07 4.33
N ASP A 26 2.53 -2.64 3.13
CA ASP A 26 1.68 -2.21 2.01
C ASP A 26 0.24 -2.67 2.20
N LYS A 27 0.03 -3.89 2.70
CA LYS A 27 -1.30 -4.40 3.07
C LYS A 27 -1.96 -3.52 4.14
N GLN A 28 -1.19 -3.14 5.17
CA GLN A 28 -1.68 -2.24 6.22
C GLN A 28 -2.02 -0.86 5.66
N ARG A 29 -1.19 -0.28 4.79
CA ARG A 29 -1.46 1.03 4.17
C ARG A 29 -2.73 1.01 3.33
N ILE A 30 -2.95 -0.06 2.56
CA ILE A 30 -4.19 -0.24 1.78
C ILE A 30 -5.39 -0.33 2.72
N GLN A 31 -5.28 -1.07 3.82
CA GLN A 31 -6.35 -1.15 4.83
C GLN A 31 -6.67 0.23 5.44
N GLU A 32 -5.65 1.00 5.82
CA GLU A 32 -5.81 2.35 6.38
C GLU A 32 -6.46 3.33 5.39
N CYS A 33 -6.14 3.21 4.10
CA CYS A 33 -6.80 3.97 3.04
C CYS A 33 -8.29 3.58 2.90
N ILE A 34 -8.61 2.29 2.94
CA ILE A 34 -10.01 1.81 2.82
C ILE A 34 -10.83 2.20 4.06
N ASP A 35 -10.22 2.12 5.24
CA ASP A 35 -10.83 2.54 6.51
C ASP A 35 -10.99 4.06 6.63
N GLY A 36 -10.42 4.85 5.70
CA GLY A 36 -10.45 6.31 5.71
C GLY A 36 -9.56 6.94 6.78
N LYS A 37 -8.64 6.17 7.37
CA LYS A 37 -7.66 6.66 8.37
C LYS A 37 -6.58 7.54 7.75
N VAL A 38 -6.29 7.31 6.47
CA VAL A 38 -5.34 8.08 5.66
C VAL A 38 -6.01 8.36 4.32
N SER A 39 -5.96 9.59 3.83
CA SER A 39 -6.46 9.87 2.48
C SER A 39 -5.55 9.28 1.42
N PHE A 40 -6.10 8.95 0.25
CA PHE A 40 -5.33 8.44 -0.88
C PHE A 40 -4.13 9.36 -1.21
N GLN A 41 -4.35 10.67 -1.18
CA GLN A 41 -3.31 11.66 -1.48
C GLN A 41 -2.18 11.64 -0.44
N GLU A 42 -2.52 11.58 0.85
CA GLU A 42 -1.53 11.47 1.92
C GLU A 42 -0.72 10.18 1.82
N ALA A 43 -1.37 9.05 1.54
CA ALA A 43 -0.69 7.77 1.36
C ALA A 43 0.33 7.81 0.21
N VAL A 44 -0.04 8.44 -0.92
CA VAL A 44 0.87 8.66 -2.06
C VAL A 44 2.02 9.60 -1.66
N THR A 45 1.75 10.69 -0.96
CA THR A 45 2.81 11.61 -0.49
C THR A 45 3.80 10.90 0.44
N LEU A 46 3.32 10.08 1.37
CA LEU A 46 4.16 9.29 2.28
C LEU A 46 5.02 8.27 1.52
N LEU A 47 4.46 7.63 0.49
CA LEU A 47 5.22 6.74 -0.39
C LEU A 47 6.32 7.49 -1.15
N ILE A 48 5.99 8.64 -1.74
CA ILE A 48 6.97 9.49 -2.42
C ILE A 48 8.08 9.90 -1.45
N GLN A 49 7.75 10.36 -0.24
CA GLN A 49 8.75 10.76 0.75
C GLN A 49 9.65 9.59 1.19
N LYS A 50 9.09 8.39 1.35
CA LYS A 50 9.84 7.20 1.75
C LYS A 50 10.86 6.77 0.70
N HIS A 51 10.50 6.85 -0.58
CA HIS A 51 11.31 6.36 -1.70
C HIS A 51 12.11 7.45 -2.41
N THR A 52 11.78 8.72 -2.17
CA THR A 52 12.64 9.84 -2.52
C THR A 52 13.76 9.87 -1.49
N HIS A 53 14.88 9.23 -1.80
CA HIS A 53 16.13 9.56 -1.10
C HIS A 53 16.32 11.07 -1.21
N LYS A 54 16.39 11.77 -0.07
CA LYS A 54 17.08 13.07 -0.05
C LYS A 54 18.42 12.80 -0.67
N GLN A 55 18.63 13.23 -1.92
CA GLN A 55 19.97 13.40 -2.43
C GLN A 55 20.62 14.35 -1.43
N ALA A 56 21.51 13.80 -0.61
CA ALA A 56 22.43 14.63 0.15
C ALA A 56 23.20 15.44 -0.89
N VAL A 57 23.18 16.76 -0.67
CA VAL A 57 23.71 17.84 -1.49
C VAL A 57 25.09 17.51 -2.09
#